data_AF-A0A135UPI9-F1
#
_entry.id   AF-A0A135UPI9-F1
#
_cell.length_a   1.000
_cell.length_b   1.000
_cell.length_c   1.000
_cell.angle_alpha   90.00
_cell.angle_beta   90.00
_cell.angle_gamma   90.00
#
_symmetry.space_group_name_H-M   'P 1'
#
loop_
_entity.id
_entity.type
_entity.pdbx_description
1 polymer ?
#
loop_
_entity_poly.entity_id
_entity_poly.type
_entity_poly.pdbx_seq_one_letter_code
_entity_poly.pdbx_strand_id
1 'polypeptide(L)'
;MNRSEKRILYAEVPDPVNHYGVVHEKFMWDIRQELGVIDVFAKVWNTRDLIVSFGALNVTLPRRQESFFKEHTDTSEWTRKDFFNYTPEQIAWFEKQGYREHKVVAEPGDLIIWDSRLIHFGAEPTAKSDAIRTITHVSYAPASFATNEALEAKKEAFGKWLATTHWPHDNIVPRTNQPTLPDGTVDDRRSEPLEKPELAPELLRLAGAEAY
;
A
#
# COMPACT_ATOMS: atom_id res chain seq x y z
N MET A 1 -27.46 -15.33 10.60
CA MET A 1 -26.08 -15.50 10.09
C MET A 1 -25.19 -14.65 10.97
N ASN A 2 -24.34 -15.26 11.78
CA ASN A 2 -23.62 -14.58 12.87
C ASN A 2 -22.56 -13.63 12.27
N ARG A 3 -22.71 -12.31 12.51
CA ARG A 3 -21.85 -11.23 11.99
C ARG A 3 -20.64 -10.93 12.89
N SER A 4 -20.31 -11.83 13.81
CA SER A 4 -19.19 -11.66 14.72
C SER A 4 -17.90 -12.15 14.06
N GLU A 5 -16.98 -11.20 13.84
CA GLU A 5 -15.54 -11.39 13.84
C GLU A 5 -14.89 -11.99 12.59
N LYS A 6 -14.77 -11.17 11.54
CA LYS A 6 -13.62 -11.24 10.62
C LYS A 6 -13.15 -9.82 10.31
N ARG A 7 -12.48 -9.20 11.28
CA ARG A 7 -11.71 -7.96 11.08
C ARG A 7 -10.32 -8.39 10.61
N ILE A 8 -9.84 -7.78 9.54
CA ILE A 8 -8.53 -8.08 8.93
C ILE A 8 -7.45 -8.08 9.98
N LEU A 9 -6.69 -9.17 10.00
CA LEU A 9 -5.50 -9.30 10.79
C LEU A 9 -4.36 -9.50 9.80
N TYR A 10 -3.65 -8.43 9.51
CA TYR A 10 -2.28 -8.57 9.05
C TYR A 10 -1.47 -8.94 10.29
N ALA A 11 -1.02 -10.19 10.37
CA ALA A 11 0.12 -10.49 11.22
C ALA A 11 1.30 -9.65 10.67
N GLU A 12 2.00 -8.90 11.52
CA GLU A 12 3.31 -8.35 11.18
C GLU A 12 4.27 -9.52 10.95
N VAL A 13 4.25 -10.08 9.74
CA VAL A 13 5.51 -10.38 9.10
C VAL A 13 6.03 -9.00 8.70
N PRO A 14 7.16 -8.50 9.23
CA PRO A 14 7.69 -7.20 8.85
C PRO A 14 7.66 -7.12 7.33
N ASP A 15 6.90 -6.19 6.74
CA ASP A 15 6.46 -6.21 5.33
C ASP A 15 7.65 -6.53 4.41
N PRO A 16 7.90 -7.83 4.16
CA PRO A 16 9.28 -8.23 3.92
C PRO A 16 9.67 -7.80 2.53
N VAL A 17 8.69 -7.78 1.62
CA VAL A 17 8.82 -7.41 0.22
C VAL A 17 9.23 -5.94 0.05
N ASN A 18 8.75 -5.01 0.88
CA ASN A 18 9.14 -3.59 0.77
C ASN A 18 10.63 -3.39 1.07
N HIS A 19 11.20 -4.17 1.99
CA HIS A 19 12.62 -4.08 2.32
C HIS A 19 13.52 -4.64 1.20
N TYR A 20 12.97 -5.46 0.31
CA TYR A 20 13.67 -5.95 -0.89
C TYR A 20 13.56 -5.00 -2.10
N GLY A 21 13.18 -3.72 -1.89
CA GLY A 21 13.04 -2.74 -2.97
C GLY A 21 11.85 -2.98 -3.89
N VAL A 22 10.89 -3.86 -3.54
CA VAL A 22 9.78 -4.24 -4.44
C VAL A 22 9.00 -3.04 -4.95
N VAL A 23 8.86 -2.00 -4.12
CA VAL A 23 8.08 -0.80 -4.43
C VAL A 23 8.68 0.02 -5.56
N HIS A 24 9.93 -0.25 -5.93
CA HIS A 24 10.65 0.39 -7.04
C HIS A 24 10.98 -0.57 -8.18
N GLU A 25 10.41 -1.79 -8.19
CA GLU A 25 10.52 -2.69 -9.35
C GLU A 25 9.95 -2.04 -10.60
N LYS A 26 10.51 -2.41 -11.76
CA LYS A 26 10.10 -1.88 -13.06
C LYS A 26 8.58 -1.93 -13.22
N PHE A 27 7.94 -3.07 -12.95
CA PHE A 27 6.48 -3.21 -13.10
C PHE A 27 5.69 -2.27 -12.17
N MET A 28 6.21 -1.93 -10.98
CA MET A 28 5.56 -0.98 -10.09
C MET A 28 5.62 0.44 -10.65
N TRP A 29 6.74 0.80 -11.30
CA TRP A 29 6.88 2.06 -12.01
C TRP A 29 6.10 2.11 -13.31
N ASP A 30 6.00 1.00 -14.04
CA ASP A 30 5.14 0.88 -15.21
C ASP A 30 3.69 1.21 -14.81
N ILE A 31 3.16 0.57 -13.76
CA ILE A 31 1.81 0.85 -13.23
C ILE A 31 1.64 2.32 -12.83
N ARG A 32 2.64 2.92 -12.15
CA ARG A 32 2.56 4.33 -11.74
C ARG A 32 2.58 5.31 -12.92
N GLN A 33 3.15 4.90 -14.04
CA GLN A 33 3.26 5.71 -15.25
C GLN A 33 2.12 5.45 -16.24
N GLU A 34 1.26 4.47 -15.99
CA GLU A 34 0.11 4.19 -16.85
C GLU A 34 -0.77 5.42 -16.99
N LEU A 35 -1.00 5.84 -18.23
CA LEU A 35 -1.76 7.06 -18.53
C LEU A 35 -3.19 6.98 -17.96
N GLY A 36 -3.81 5.80 -18.01
CA GLY A 36 -5.14 5.59 -17.42
C GLY A 36 -5.17 5.81 -15.90
N VAL A 37 -4.07 5.56 -15.19
CA VAL A 37 -3.95 5.85 -13.76
C VAL A 37 -3.72 7.34 -13.55
N ILE A 38 -2.73 7.91 -14.23
CA ILE A 38 -2.38 9.34 -14.13
C ILE A 38 -3.58 10.23 -14.46
N ASP A 39 -4.32 9.94 -15.53
CA ASP A 39 -5.45 10.73 -16.01
C ASP A 39 -6.58 10.81 -14.96
N VAL A 40 -6.80 9.73 -14.21
CA VAL A 40 -7.79 9.72 -13.13
C VAL A 40 -7.39 10.69 -12.03
N PHE A 41 -6.15 10.64 -11.55
CA PHE A 41 -5.67 11.57 -10.52
C PHE A 41 -5.54 13.00 -11.04
N ALA A 42 -5.14 13.19 -12.30
CA ALA A 42 -5.03 14.51 -12.91
C ALA A 42 -6.40 15.19 -13.02
N LYS A 43 -7.44 14.40 -13.30
CA LYS A 43 -8.83 14.88 -13.29
C LYS A 43 -9.29 15.25 -11.89
N VAL A 44 -8.97 14.45 -10.88
CA VAL A 44 -9.34 14.74 -9.48
C VAL A 44 -8.67 16.03 -8.98
N TRP A 45 -7.40 16.22 -9.30
CA TRP A 45 -6.61 17.34 -8.81
C TRP A 45 -6.57 18.56 -9.74
N ASN A 46 -7.13 18.44 -10.95
CA ASN A 46 -7.10 19.46 -12.00
C ASN A 46 -5.67 19.91 -12.37
N THR A 47 -4.71 18.98 -12.41
CA THR A 47 -3.33 19.21 -12.84
C THR A 47 -2.66 17.89 -13.24
N ARG A 48 -1.70 17.93 -14.18
CA ARG A 48 -0.85 16.77 -14.52
C ARG A 48 0.47 16.76 -13.75
N ASP A 49 0.76 17.84 -13.02
CA ASP A 49 1.97 17.98 -12.22
C ASP A 49 1.78 17.22 -10.90
N LEU A 50 1.90 15.89 -10.96
CA LEU A 50 1.55 14.98 -9.88
C LEU A 50 2.78 14.24 -9.36
N ILE A 51 2.95 14.15 -8.05
CA ILE A 51 3.92 13.25 -7.44
C ILE A 51 3.22 12.05 -6.78
N VAL A 52 3.90 10.91 -6.73
CA VAL A 52 3.34 9.63 -6.26
C VAL A 52 4.05 9.12 -5.00
N SER A 53 3.34 8.41 -4.12
CA SER A 53 3.94 7.74 -2.96
C SER A 53 4.69 6.45 -3.32
N PHE A 54 5.69 6.08 -2.50
CA PHE A 54 6.41 4.81 -2.63
C PHE A 54 5.73 3.74 -1.76
N GLY A 55 4.43 3.55 -2.05
CA GLY A 55 3.55 2.63 -1.35
C GLY A 55 3.79 1.16 -1.65
N ALA A 56 3.09 0.32 -0.90
CA ALA A 56 3.33 -1.12 -0.81
C ALA A 56 2.61 -1.96 -1.87
N LEU A 57 3.17 -3.15 -2.11
CA LEU A 57 2.53 -4.25 -2.82
C LEU A 57 1.90 -5.21 -1.82
N ASN A 58 0.60 -5.48 -1.94
CA ASN A 58 -0.08 -6.49 -1.16
C ASN A 58 -0.27 -7.78 -1.98
N VAL A 59 0.18 -8.91 -1.46
CA VAL A 59 -0.06 -10.24 -2.04
C VAL A 59 -0.83 -11.08 -1.03
N THR A 60 -2.05 -11.46 -1.39
CA THR A 60 -2.91 -12.33 -0.60
C THR A 60 -2.92 -13.73 -1.23
N LEU A 61 -2.47 -14.73 -0.48
CA LEU A 61 -2.42 -16.12 -0.94
C LEU A 61 -3.70 -16.88 -0.58
N PRO A 62 -4.19 -17.78 -1.46
CA PRO A 62 -5.33 -18.64 -1.18
C PRO A 62 -4.97 -19.77 -0.20
N ARG A 63 -5.92 -20.19 0.63
CA ARG A 63 -5.96 -21.45 1.42
C ARG A 63 -4.80 -21.78 2.38
N ARG A 64 -3.74 -20.97 2.48
CA ARG A 64 -2.58 -21.25 3.35
C ARG A 64 -2.62 -20.58 4.72
N GLN A 65 -3.45 -19.53 4.86
CA GLN A 65 -3.49 -18.71 6.06
C GLN A 65 -4.43 -19.31 7.13
N GLU A 66 -5.63 -19.76 6.75
CA GLU A 66 -6.65 -20.20 7.73
C GLU A 66 -6.21 -21.40 8.59
N SER A 67 -5.59 -22.44 8.01
CA SER A 67 -5.13 -23.59 8.79
C SER A 67 -3.99 -23.22 9.75
N PHE A 68 -3.03 -22.41 9.29
CA PHE A 68 -1.93 -21.95 10.13
C PHE A 68 -2.42 -21.10 11.30
N PHE A 69 -3.25 -20.08 11.04
CA PHE A 69 -3.78 -19.23 12.10
C PHE A 69 -4.65 -20.02 13.09
N LYS A 70 -5.42 -21.00 12.60
CA LYS A 70 -6.25 -21.85 13.48
C LYS A 70 -5.42 -22.78 14.37
N GLU A 71 -4.31 -23.31 13.87
CA GLU A 71 -3.54 -24.36 14.56
C GLU A 71 -2.36 -23.81 15.39
N HIS A 72 -1.83 -22.64 15.04
CA HIS A 72 -0.56 -22.15 15.57
C HIS A 72 -0.61 -20.76 16.19
N THR A 73 -1.78 -20.16 16.32
CA THR A 73 -1.91 -18.85 16.93
C THR A 73 -3.08 -18.79 17.88
N ASP A 74 -2.92 -18.08 19.00
CA ASP A 74 -4.01 -17.72 19.89
C ASP A 74 -4.45 -16.29 19.60
N THR A 75 -5.72 -16.12 19.21
CA THR A 75 -6.30 -14.81 18.89
C THR A 75 -6.24 -13.81 20.06
N SER A 76 -6.13 -14.30 21.30
CA SER A 76 -6.01 -13.46 22.51
C SER A 76 -4.64 -12.81 22.65
N GLU A 77 -3.62 -13.34 21.96
CA GLU A 77 -2.25 -12.82 21.97
C GLU A 77 -2.00 -11.82 20.82
N TRP A 78 -2.96 -11.64 19.93
CA TRP A 78 -2.82 -10.80 18.75
C TRP A 78 -2.85 -9.31 19.12
N THR A 79 -1.79 -8.59 18.79
CA THR A 79 -1.74 -7.13 18.93
C THR A 79 -2.01 -6.47 17.58
N ARG A 80 -2.90 -5.47 17.57
CA ARG A 80 -3.21 -4.67 16.36
C ARG A 80 -2.31 -3.45 16.33
N LYS A 81 -1.54 -3.27 15.25
CA LYS A 81 -0.80 -2.04 14.99
C LYS A 81 -1.01 -1.58 13.54
N ASP A 82 -0.95 -0.26 13.35
CA ASP A 82 -1.17 0.50 12.11
C ASP A 82 -2.62 0.65 11.57
N PHE A 83 -3.64 0.63 12.44
CA PHE A 83 -5.01 1.00 12.04
C PHE A 83 -5.77 1.78 13.12
N PHE A 84 -6.51 2.81 12.72
CA PHE A 84 -7.53 3.40 13.57
C PHE A 84 -8.72 2.43 13.66
N ASN A 85 -8.90 1.81 14.82
CA ASN A 85 -9.98 0.87 15.05
C ASN A 85 -11.23 1.61 15.54
N TYR A 86 -12.26 1.64 14.72
CA TYR A 86 -13.58 2.07 15.15
C TYR A 86 -14.17 1.09 16.18
N THR A 87 -14.67 1.61 17.29
CA THR A 87 -15.44 0.82 18.27
C THR A 87 -16.79 0.42 17.66
N PRO A 88 -17.44 -0.64 18.17
CA PRO A 88 -18.80 -0.99 17.74
C PRO A 88 -19.78 0.19 17.83
N GLU A 89 -19.67 1.04 18.85
CA GLU A 89 -20.50 2.22 19.06
C GLU A 89 -20.24 3.30 17.99
N GLN A 90 -18.96 3.50 17.63
CA GLN A 90 -18.59 4.43 16.56
C GLN A 90 -19.11 3.95 15.20
N ILE A 91 -19.01 2.65 14.90
CA ILE A 91 -19.61 2.07 13.68
C ILE A 91 -21.13 2.25 13.69
N ALA A 92 -21.79 1.95 14.82
CA ALA A 92 -23.23 2.11 14.96
C ALA A 92 -23.70 3.57 14.75
N TRP A 93 -22.86 4.56 15.08
CA TRP A 93 -23.14 5.97 14.80
C TRP A 93 -23.24 6.24 13.29
N PHE A 94 -22.32 5.69 12.48
CA PHE A 94 -22.40 5.78 11.02
C PHE A 94 -23.61 5.01 10.48
N GLU A 95 -23.87 3.80 10.98
CA GLU A 95 -25.01 3.00 10.52
C GLU A 95 -26.37 3.69 10.78
N LYS A 96 -26.52 4.40 11.90
CA LYS A 96 -27.72 5.20 12.20
C LYS A 96 -27.96 6.33 11.21
N GLN A 97 -26.91 6.83 10.57
CA GLN A 97 -27.01 7.83 9.51
C GLN A 97 -27.27 7.24 8.12
N GLY A 98 -27.40 5.91 8.03
CA GLY A 98 -27.68 5.21 6.78
C GLY A 98 -26.45 4.69 6.05
N TYR A 99 -25.23 4.92 6.55
CA TYR A 99 -24.02 4.35 5.97
C TYR A 99 -24.02 2.82 6.11
N ARG A 100 -23.56 2.12 5.08
CA ARG A 100 -23.49 0.66 5.03
C ARG A 100 -22.17 0.22 4.42
N GLU A 101 -21.70 -0.94 4.84
CA GLU A 101 -20.60 -1.62 4.16
C GLU A 101 -20.99 -1.90 2.71
N HIS A 102 -20.09 -1.57 1.79
CA HIS A 102 -20.23 -1.89 0.37
C HIS A 102 -19.00 -2.68 -0.07
N LYS A 103 -19.21 -3.93 -0.48
CA LYS A 103 -18.15 -4.77 -1.01
C LYS A 103 -17.88 -4.40 -2.46
N VAL A 104 -16.74 -3.76 -2.71
CA VAL A 104 -16.24 -3.51 -4.06
C VAL A 104 -15.76 -4.83 -4.67
N VAL A 105 -16.32 -5.19 -5.82
CA VAL A 105 -15.89 -6.33 -6.64
C VAL A 105 -15.11 -5.76 -7.81
N ALA A 106 -13.92 -6.30 -8.05
CA ALA A 106 -12.99 -5.83 -9.05
C ALA A 106 -12.31 -7.02 -9.72
N GLU A 107 -12.11 -6.91 -11.03
CA GLU A 107 -11.38 -7.87 -11.86
C GLU A 107 -9.91 -7.44 -12.01
N PRO A 108 -9.01 -8.34 -12.45
CA PRO A 108 -7.63 -7.96 -12.75
C PRO A 108 -7.56 -6.79 -13.74
N GLY A 109 -6.88 -5.72 -13.36
CA GLY A 109 -6.74 -4.50 -14.15
C GLY A 109 -7.68 -3.36 -13.75
N ASP A 110 -8.69 -3.62 -12.92
CA ASP A 110 -9.57 -2.56 -12.41
C ASP A 110 -8.82 -1.62 -11.45
N LEU A 111 -9.08 -0.32 -11.60
CA LEU A 111 -8.61 0.72 -10.68
C LEU A 111 -9.72 1.08 -9.68
N ILE A 112 -9.47 0.81 -8.40
CA ILE A 112 -10.35 1.28 -7.31
C ILE A 112 -9.78 2.60 -6.79
N ILE A 113 -10.59 3.67 -6.83
CA ILE A 113 -10.23 4.98 -6.28
C ILE A 113 -11.09 5.31 -5.07
N TRP A 114 -10.47 5.83 -4.02
CA TRP A 114 -11.16 6.32 -2.84
C TRP A 114 -10.42 7.51 -2.21
N ASP A 115 -11.17 8.32 -1.47
CA ASP A 115 -10.62 9.33 -0.57
C ASP A 115 -10.00 8.63 0.65
N SER A 116 -8.80 9.03 1.08
CA SER A 116 -8.08 8.39 2.18
C SER A 116 -8.83 8.39 3.52
N ARG A 117 -9.84 9.25 3.69
CA ARG A 117 -10.72 9.31 4.87
C ARG A 117 -11.84 8.28 4.83
N LEU A 118 -12.07 7.62 3.69
CA LEU A 118 -13.07 6.57 3.58
C LEU A 118 -12.70 5.42 4.51
N ILE A 119 -13.63 4.99 5.35
CA ILE A 119 -13.48 3.77 6.15
C ILE A 119 -13.45 2.59 5.18
N HIS A 120 -12.29 1.94 5.04
CA HIS A 120 -12.08 0.84 4.10
C HIS A 120 -11.22 -0.25 4.75
N PHE A 121 -11.42 -1.49 4.29
CA PHE A 121 -10.73 -2.66 4.78
C PHE A 121 -10.82 -3.76 3.68
N GLY A 122 -9.74 -4.52 3.46
CA GLY A 122 -9.76 -5.75 2.66
C GLY A 122 -10.61 -6.90 3.26
N ALA A 123 -11.03 -7.83 2.43
CA ALA A 123 -11.65 -9.07 2.90
C ALA A 123 -10.65 -10.22 2.83
N GLU A 124 -10.74 -11.16 3.77
CA GLU A 124 -10.00 -12.42 3.68
C GLU A 124 -10.48 -13.25 2.48
N PRO A 125 -9.58 -14.02 1.84
CA PRO A 125 -9.99 -14.98 0.82
C PRO A 125 -10.95 -15.99 1.45
N THR A 126 -12.04 -16.31 0.76
CA THR A 126 -12.96 -17.36 1.25
C THR A 126 -12.27 -18.72 1.18
N ALA A 127 -12.72 -19.68 1.99
CA ALA A 127 -12.22 -21.06 1.96
C ALA A 127 -12.30 -21.74 0.57
N LYS A 128 -13.12 -21.20 -0.34
CA LYS A 128 -13.27 -21.68 -1.72
C LYS A 128 -12.28 -21.05 -2.72
N SER A 129 -11.54 -20.01 -2.33
CA SER A 129 -10.65 -19.27 -3.24
C SER A 129 -9.37 -20.07 -3.54
N ASP A 130 -9.00 -20.23 -4.80
CA ASP A 130 -7.66 -20.61 -5.31
C ASP A 130 -6.90 -19.44 -5.94
N ALA A 131 -7.51 -18.26 -6.05
CA ALA A 131 -6.86 -17.12 -6.65
C ALA A 131 -5.84 -16.46 -5.70
N ILE A 132 -4.66 -16.13 -6.22
CA ILE A 132 -3.76 -15.15 -5.61
C ILE A 132 -4.29 -13.76 -5.97
N ARG A 133 -4.44 -12.89 -4.98
CA ARG A 133 -4.83 -11.49 -5.18
C ARG A 133 -3.63 -10.61 -4.94
N THR A 134 -3.26 -9.85 -5.95
CA THR A 134 -2.18 -8.86 -5.88
C THR A 134 -2.75 -7.46 -6.09
N ILE A 135 -2.38 -6.52 -5.23
CA ILE A 135 -2.79 -5.12 -5.31
C ILE A 135 -1.60 -4.23 -5.02
N THR A 136 -1.42 -3.21 -5.85
CA THR A 136 -0.55 -2.08 -5.53
C THR A 136 -1.39 -0.90 -5.05
N HIS A 137 -0.95 -0.25 -3.98
CA HIS A 137 -1.55 1.00 -3.52
C HIS A 137 -0.73 2.15 -4.05
N VAL A 138 -1.37 3.03 -4.83
CA VAL A 138 -0.76 4.25 -5.34
C VAL A 138 -1.57 5.44 -4.85
N SER A 139 -0.86 6.51 -4.47
CA SER A 139 -1.47 7.76 -4.04
C SER A 139 -0.74 8.89 -4.74
N TYR A 140 -1.50 9.79 -5.36
CA TYR A 140 -0.97 10.93 -6.09
C TYR A 140 -1.49 12.23 -5.48
N ALA A 141 -0.67 13.26 -5.50
CA ALA A 141 -1.04 14.62 -5.18
C ALA A 141 -0.33 15.60 -6.11
N PRO A 142 -0.83 16.83 -6.27
CA PRO A 142 -0.10 17.89 -6.95
C PRO A 142 1.31 18.05 -6.37
N ALA A 143 2.30 18.20 -7.24
CA ALA A 143 3.68 18.50 -6.85
C ALA A 143 3.75 19.80 -6.01
N SER A 144 2.87 20.76 -6.31
CA SER A 144 2.75 22.03 -5.58
C SER A 144 2.30 21.89 -4.12
N PHE A 145 1.83 20.72 -3.69
CA PHE A 145 1.51 20.47 -2.28
C PHE A 145 2.73 20.10 -1.45
N ALA A 146 3.82 19.65 -2.08
CA ALA A 146 5.01 19.23 -1.36
C ALA A 146 5.85 20.44 -0.94
N THR A 147 6.35 20.42 0.30
CA THR A 147 7.43 21.33 0.70
C THR A 147 8.75 20.86 0.09
N ASN A 148 9.74 21.77 0.03
CA ASN A 148 11.10 21.39 -0.38
C ASN A 148 11.67 20.28 0.50
N GLU A 149 11.36 20.29 1.80
CA GLU A 149 11.81 19.26 2.74
C GLU A 149 11.22 17.89 2.39
N ALA A 150 9.92 17.84 2.04
CA ALA A 150 9.27 16.61 1.60
C ALA A 150 9.85 16.10 0.27
N LEU A 151 10.15 17.00 -0.68
CA LEU A 151 10.77 16.63 -1.96
C LEU A 151 12.20 16.08 -1.76
N GLU A 152 13.01 16.71 -0.92
CA GLU A 152 14.35 16.20 -0.59
C GLU A 152 14.28 14.83 0.11
N ALA A 153 13.35 14.64 1.05
CA ALA A 153 13.14 13.34 1.69
C ALA A 153 12.71 12.25 0.68
N LYS A 154 11.84 12.59 -0.29
CA LYS A 154 11.48 11.67 -1.37
C LYS A 154 12.66 11.35 -2.27
N LYS A 155 13.46 12.35 -2.64
CA LYS A 155 14.64 12.19 -3.47
C LYS A 155 15.67 11.28 -2.81
N GLU A 156 15.89 11.45 -1.50
CA GLU A 156 16.75 10.56 -0.71
C GLU A 156 16.19 9.13 -0.68
N ALA A 157 14.90 8.97 -0.37
CA ALA A 157 14.25 7.66 -0.34
C ALA A 157 14.31 6.95 -1.70
N PHE A 158 14.04 7.68 -2.79
CA PHE A 158 14.10 7.18 -4.15
C PHE A 158 15.52 6.74 -4.53
N GLY A 159 16.54 7.55 -4.25
CA GLY A 159 17.94 7.24 -4.53
C GLY A 159 18.48 6.03 -3.76
N LYS A 160 17.79 5.62 -2.70
CA LYS A 160 18.12 4.45 -1.87
C LYS A 160 17.14 3.28 -2.05
N TRP A 161 16.19 3.37 -2.98
CA TRP A 161 15.14 2.37 -3.20
C TRP A 161 14.26 2.08 -1.98
N LEU A 162 14.02 3.09 -1.14
CA LEU A 162 13.23 2.95 0.08
C LEU A 162 11.74 3.11 -0.22
N ALA A 163 10.91 2.30 0.42
CA ALA A 163 9.48 2.59 0.54
C ALA A 163 9.26 3.80 1.45
N THR A 164 8.09 4.43 1.34
CA THR A 164 7.67 5.53 2.21
C THR A 164 6.31 5.22 2.85
N THR A 165 5.77 6.17 3.59
CA THR A 165 4.33 6.17 3.88
C THR A 165 3.52 6.30 2.57
N HIS A 166 2.21 6.11 2.68
CA HIS A 166 1.30 6.26 1.55
C HIS A 166 1.09 7.72 1.09
N TRP A 167 1.68 8.69 1.78
CA TRP A 167 1.51 10.11 1.48
C TRP A 167 2.50 10.53 0.39
N PRO A 168 2.04 11.17 -0.70
CA PRO A 168 2.91 11.54 -1.81
C PRO A 168 3.70 12.83 -1.58
N HIS A 169 3.21 13.76 -0.74
CA HIS A 169 3.73 15.14 -0.62
C HIS A 169 4.05 15.58 0.81
N ASP A 170 3.69 14.79 1.83
CA ASP A 170 3.87 15.11 3.25
C ASP A 170 4.09 13.80 4.02
N ASN A 171 4.45 13.85 5.31
CA ASN A 171 4.69 12.70 6.18
C ASN A 171 5.58 11.63 5.52
N ILE A 172 6.64 12.09 4.85
CA ILE A 172 7.58 11.22 4.13
C ILE A 172 8.48 10.54 5.16
N VAL A 173 8.10 9.33 5.55
CA VAL A 173 8.89 8.47 6.45
C VAL A 173 9.49 7.33 5.63
N PRO A 174 10.78 7.38 5.30
CA PRO A 174 11.45 6.28 4.61
C PRO A 174 11.45 5.01 5.46
N ARG A 175 11.25 3.86 4.81
CA ARG A 175 11.41 2.53 5.39
C ARG A 175 12.83 2.02 5.15
N THR A 176 13.20 0.93 5.81
CA THR A 176 14.49 0.26 5.57
C THR A 176 14.43 -0.55 4.26
N ASN A 177 15.55 -0.65 3.55
CA ASN A 177 15.78 -1.64 2.49
C ASN A 177 16.73 -2.76 2.94
N GLN A 178 16.80 -3.00 4.26
CA GLN A 178 17.56 -4.07 4.85
C GLN A 178 16.60 -5.14 5.36
N PRO A 179 16.27 -6.14 4.54
CA PRO A 179 15.41 -7.23 4.96
C PRO A 179 16.10 -8.07 6.03
N THR A 180 15.31 -8.71 6.88
CA THR A 180 15.81 -9.62 7.92
C THR A 180 15.14 -10.98 7.80
N LEU A 181 15.88 -12.04 8.09
CA LEU A 181 15.37 -13.40 8.21
C LEU A 181 14.58 -13.60 9.51
N PRO A 182 13.81 -14.69 9.66
CA PRO A 182 13.06 -14.99 10.89
C PRO A 182 13.94 -15.09 12.16
N ASP A 183 15.23 -15.37 12.00
CA ASP A 183 16.21 -15.42 13.09
C ASP A 183 16.81 -14.04 13.44
N GLY A 184 16.35 -12.98 12.78
CA GLY A 184 16.79 -11.60 12.98
C GLY A 184 18.09 -11.22 12.26
N THR A 185 18.72 -12.16 11.55
CA THR A 185 19.90 -11.84 10.73
C THR A 185 19.52 -11.06 9.49
N VAL A 186 20.45 -10.25 8.98
CA VAL A 186 20.25 -9.50 7.74
C VAL A 186 20.15 -10.48 6.57
N ASP A 187 19.13 -10.30 5.76
CA ASP A 187 18.99 -10.99 4.49
C ASP A 187 19.71 -10.18 3.40
N ASP A 188 20.81 -10.71 2.89
CA ASP A 188 21.68 -10.05 1.91
C ASP A 188 21.30 -10.35 0.46
N ARG A 189 20.19 -11.06 0.21
CA ARG A 189 19.80 -11.46 -1.16
C ARG A 189 19.57 -10.27 -2.08
N ARG A 190 18.94 -9.20 -1.59
CA ARG A 190 18.78 -7.92 -2.30
C ARG A 190 18.27 -6.79 -1.40
N SER A 191 18.69 -5.57 -1.70
CA SER A 191 18.22 -4.31 -1.09
C SER A 191 17.74 -3.29 -2.12
N GLU A 192 17.68 -3.70 -3.38
CA GLU A 192 17.29 -2.90 -4.54
C GLU A 192 16.38 -3.73 -5.48
N PRO A 193 15.64 -3.08 -6.38
CA PRO A 193 14.85 -3.76 -7.40
C PRO A 193 15.66 -4.78 -8.18
N LEU A 194 15.06 -5.94 -8.46
CA LEU A 194 15.67 -6.92 -9.35
C LEU A 194 15.67 -6.41 -10.79
N GLU A 195 14.54 -5.85 -11.23
CA GLU A 195 14.41 -5.17 -12.51
C GLU A 195 14.26 -3.67 -12.24
N LYS A 196 15.32 -2.91 -12.52
CA LYS A 196 15.31 -1.46 -12.32
C LYS A 196 14.45 -0.77 -13.39
N PRO A 197 13.70 0.28 -13.02
CA PRO A 197 12.97 1.09 -13.99
C PRO A 197 13.93 1.91 -14.86
N GLU A 198 13.45 2.31 -16.03
CA GLU A 198 14.13 3.35 -16.82
C GLU A 198 13.91 4.71 -16.15
N LEU A 199 15.00 5.43 -15.84
CA LEU A 199 14.95 6.72 -15.17
C LEU A 199 14.69 7.87 -16.14
N ALA A 200 13.60 7.77 -16.90
CA ALA A 200 13.14 8.83 -17.80
C ALA A 200 12.68 10.08 -17.01
N PRO A 201 12.75 11.29 -17.61
CA PRO A 201 12.34 12.53 -16.94
C PRO A 201 10.94 12.48 -16.34
N GLU A 202 10.00 11.81 -16.99
CA GLU A 202 8.62 11.65 -16.53
C GLU A 202 8.56 10.87 -15.21
N LEU A 203 9.33 9.79 -15.10
CA LEU A 203 9.46 9.01 -13.87
C LEU A 203 10.07 9.86 -12.75
N LEU A 204 11.16 10.57 -13.06
CA LEU A 204 11.88 11.39 -12.08
C LEU A 204 11.00 12.51 -11.52
N ARG A 205 10.17 13.14 -12.36
CA ARG A 205 9.16 14.10 -11.94
C ARG A 205 8.08 13.46 -11.08
N LEU A 206 7.54 12.32 -11.50
CA LEU A 206 6.51 11.60 -10.73
C LEU A 206 7.03 11.13 -9.36
N ALA A 207 8.31 10.74 -9.29
CA ALA A 207 9.00 10.40 -8.05
C ALA A 207 9.25 11.60 -7.13
N GLY A 208 9.11 12.84 -7.63
CA GLY A 208 9.51 14.05 -6.93
C GLY A 208 11.03 14.22 -6.83
N ALA A 209 11.81 13.51 -7.66
CA ALA A 209 13.27 13.63 -7.74
C ALA A 209 13.69 14.80 -8.66
N GLU A 210 12.82 15.19 -9.59
CA GLU A 210 12.93 16.37 -10.45
C GLU A 210 11.66 17.22 -10.37
N ALA A 211 11.80 18.51 -10.67
CA ALA A 211 10.67 19.45 -10.71
C ALA A 211 9.90 19.36 -12.04
N TYR A 212 8.62 19.73 -11.98
CA TYR A 212 7.75 19.93 -13.15
C TYR A 212 8.10 21.19 -13.93
#